data_AF-A0A952YVM3-F1
#
_entry.id   AF-A0A952YVM3-F1
#
_cell.length_a   1.000
_cell.length_b   1.000
_cell.length_c   1.000
_cell.angle_alpha   90.00
_cell.angle_beta   90.00
_cell.angle_gamma   90.00
#
_symmetry.space_group_name_H-M   'P 1'
#
loop_
_entity.id
_entity.type
_entity.pdbx_description
1 polymer ?
#
loop_
_entity_poly.entity_id
_entity_poly.type
_entity_poly.pdbx_seq_one_letter_code
_entity_poly.pdbx_strand_id
1 'polypeptide(L)' 'MQCLIKEWPNKMATLMTTDGTVLWTFNNVEEARKVWQDWHSLNSKQSSIPMGDLSESV' A
#
# COMPACT_ATOMS: atom_id res chain seq x y z
N MET A 1 3.84 -1.06 5.88
CA MET A 1 2.60 -0.49 6.45
C MET A 1 1.46 -1.46 6.20
N GLN A 2 0.59 -1.72 7.17
CA GLN A 2 -0.57 -2.61 7.01
C GLN A 2 -1.84 -1.76 6.87
N CYS A 3 -2.60 -1.99 5.81
CA CYS A 3 -3.90 -1.36 5.57
C CYS A 3 -4.99 -2.42 5.41
N LEU A 4 -6.22 -2.01 5.68
CA LEU A 4 -7.43 -2.80 5.59
C LEU A 4 -8.30 -2.25 4.47
N ILE A 5 -8.92 -3.15 3.70
CA ILE A 5 -9.95 -2.78 2.72
C ILE A 5 -11.29 -3.23 3.31
N LYS A 6 -12.16 -2.26 3.59
CA LYS A 6 -13.52 -2.50 4.04
C LYS A 6 -14.48 -2.37 2.87
N GLU A 7 -15.21 -3.44 2.55
CA GLU A 7 -16.28 -3.43 1.55
C GLU A 7 -17.62 -3.04 2.19
N TRP A 8 -18.36 -2.20 1.51
CA TRP A 8 -19.67 -1.71 1.95
C TRP A 8 -20.82 -2.37 1.17
N PRO A 9 -22.04 -2.42 1.74
CA PRO A 9 -23.19 -3.04 1.06
C PRO A 9 -23.56 -2.42 -0.30
N ASN A 10 -23.16 -1.15 -0.52
CA ASN A 10 -23.35 -0.42 -1.78
C ASN A 10 -22.23 -0.69 -2.80
N LYS A 11 -21.41 -1.73 -2.60
CA LYS A 11 -20.24 -2.11 -3.39
C LYS A 11 -19.05 -1.16 -3.31
N MET A 12 -19.14 -0.06 -2.58
CA MET A 12 -17.99 0.81 -2.36
C MET A 12 -16.95 0.12 -1.47
N ALA A 13 -15.70 0.55 -1.56
CA ALA A 13 -14.64 0.04 -0.72
C ALA A 13 -13.81 1.17 -0.11
N THR A 14 -13.49 1.06 1.16
CA THR A 14 -12.67 2.03 1.87
C THR A 14 -11.33 1.40 2.23
N LEU A 15 -10.24 2.05 1.81
CA LEU A 15 -8.91 1.75 2.29
C LEU A 15 -8.67 2.54 3.58
N MET A 16 -8.37 1.84 4.65
CA MET A 16 -8.13 2.44 5.96
C MET A 16 -6.97 1.77 6.67
N THR A 17 -6.36 2.49 7.59
CA THR A 17 -5.30 1.95 8.45
C THR A 17 -5.90 1.10 9.57
N THR A 18 -5.04 0.32 10.25
CA THR A 18 -5.48 -0.54 11.35
C THR A 18 -5.98 0.23 12.58
N ASP A 19 -5.58 1.49 12.74
CA ASP A 19 -6.09 2.43 13.74
C ASP A 19 -7.45 3.04 13.36
N GLY A 20 -7.98 2.71 12.18
CA GLY A 20 -9.30 3.15 11.73
C GLY A 20 -9.30 4.46 10.94
N THR A 21 -8.12 5.04 10.65
CA THR A 21 -8.01 6.24 9.81
C THR A 21 -8.34 5.89 8.37
N VAL A 22 -9.35 6.57 7.80
CA VAL A 22 -9.74 6.41 6.40
C VAL A 22 -8.73 7.13 5.50
N LEU A 23 -8.07 6.39 4.62
CA LEU A 23 -7.15 6.95 3.63
C LEU A 23 -7.90 7.38 2.38
N TRP A 24 -8.75 6.49 1.84
CA TRP A 24 -9.49 6.75 0.62
C TRP A 24 -10.72 5.84 0.50
N THR A 25 -11.74 6.33 -0.20
CA THR A 25 -12.94 5.55 -0.54
C THR A 25 -13.09 5.45 -2.06
N PHE A 26 -13.29 4.23 -2.52
CA PHE A 26 -13.41 3.82 -3.91
C PHE A 26 -14.84 3.38 -4.21
N ASN A 27 -15.22 3.46 -5.47
CA ASN A 27 -16.56 3.06 -5.91
C ASN A 27 -16.76 1.54 -5.97
N ASN A 28 -15.65 0.78 -6.00
CA ASN A 28 -15.65 -0.67 -6.01
C ASN A 28 -14.41 -1.24 -5.29
N VAL A 29 -14.47 -2.52 -4.91
CA VAL A 29 -13.40 -3.21 -4.18
C VAL A 29 -12.20 -3.53 -5.08
N GLU A 30 -12.44 -3.73 -6.37
CA GLU A 30 -11.41 -4.04 -7.36
C GLU A 30 -10.41 -2.89 -7.51
N GLU A 31 -10.88 -1.64 -7.59
CA GLU A 31 -10.06 -0.43 -7.61
C GLU A 31 -9.24 -0.29 -6.33
N ALA A 32 -9.87 -0.46 -5.17
CA ALA A 32 -9.18 -0.39 -3.89
C ALA A 32 -8.05 -1.42 -3.79
N ARG A 33 -8.29 -2.66 -4.25
CA ARG A 33 -7.28 -3.72 -4.29
C ARG A 33 -6.15 -3.40 -5.26
N LYS A 34 -6.47 -2.91 -6.45
CA LYS A 34 -5.47 -2.55 -7.46
C LYS A 34 -4.54 -1.45 -6.94
N VAL A 35 -5.10 -0.37 -6.39
CA VAL A 35 -4.30 0.73 -5.82
C VAL A 35 -3.43 0.24 -4.65
N TRP A 36 -3.97 -0.61 -3.78
CA TRP A 36 -3.19 -1.18 -2.68
C TRP A 36 -2.04 -2.07 -3.18
N GLN A 37 -2.29 -2.92 -4.18
CA GLN A 37 -1.27 -3.77 -4.78
C GLN A 37 -0.17 -2.97 -5.49
N ASP A 38 -0.54 -1.93 -6.23
CA ASP A 38 0.39 -1.03 -6.90
C ASP A 38 1.27 -0.30 -5.88
N TRP A 39 0.66 0.25 -4.82
CA TRP A 39 1.38 0.91 -3.73
C TRP A 39 2.32 -0.05 -2.98
N HIS A 40 1.83 -1.24 -2.65
CA HIS A 40 2.64 -2.26 -1.98
C HIS A 40 3.82 -2.70 -2.85
N SER A 41 3.64 -2.82 -4.16
CA SER A 41 4.68 -3.19 -5.12
C SER A 41 5.74 -2.09 -5.30
N LEU A 42 5.34 -0.82 -5.21
CA LEU A 42 6.28 0.31 -5.25
C LEU A 42 7.12 0.37 -3.97
N ASN A 43 6.50 0.13 -2.81
CA ASN A 43 7.20 0.11 -1.53
C ASN A 43 8.09 -1.12 -1.33
N SER A 44 7.71 -2.29 -1.86
CA SER A 44 8.58 -3.47 -1.81
C SER A 44 9.84 -3.30 -2.65
N LYS A 45 9.76 -2.58 -3.77
CA LYS A 45 10.92 -2.24 -4.63
C LYS A 45 11.85 -1.18 -4.04
N GLN A 46 11.37 -0.33 -3.12
CA GLN A 46 12.24 0.61 -2.40
C GLN A 46 13.00 -0.05 -1.24
N SER A 47 12.59 -1.25 -0.80
CA SER A 47 13.30 -2.00 0.25
C SER A 47 14.56 -2.72 -0.26
N SER A 48 14.84 -2.69 -1.56
CA SER A 48 16.09 -3.18 -2.15
C SER A 48 17.05 -2.02 -2.42
N ILE A 49 17.47 -1.32 -1.38
CA ILE A 49 18.84 -0.80 -1.38
C ILE A 49 19.70 -1.98 -0.91
N PRO A 50 20.48 -2.64 -1.78
CA PRO A 50 21.53 -3.52 -1.30
C PRO A 50 22.49 -2.65 -0.48
N MET A 51 22.40 -2.78 0.84
CA MET A 51 23.35 -2.21 1.79
C MET A 51 24.65 -3.00 1.62
N GLY A 52 25.45 -2.62 0.63
CA GLY A 52 26.60 -3.42 0.20
C GLY A 52 27.34 -2.85 -1.00
N ASP A 53 27.59 -1.54 -1.04
CA ASP A 53 28.83 -1.00 -1.62
C ASP A 53 29.07 0.43 -1.10
N LEU A 54 29.57 0.51 0.13
CA LEU A 54 30.38 1.64 0.56
C LEU A 54 31.70 1.05 1.03
N SER A 55 32.42 0.43 0.09
CA SER A 55 33.85 0.31 0.23
C SER A 55 34.48 1.63 -0.21
N GLU A 56 34.81 2.41 0.80
CA GLU A 56 35.77 3.50 0.75
C GLU A 56 37.02 3.04 -0.02
N SER A 57 37.42 3.77 -1.07
CA SER A 57 38.78 3.71 -1.59
C SER A 57 39.15 5.10 -2.10
N VAL A 58 39.95 5.74 -1.25
CA VAL A 58 40.89 6.85 -1.50
C VAL A 58 41.60 6.78 -2.83
#